data_AF-A0A6L6UCC4-F1
#
_entry.id   AF-A0A6L6UCC4-F1
#
_cell.length_a   1.000
_cell.length_b   1.000
_cell.length_c   1.000
_cell.angle_alpha   90.00
_cell.angle_beta   90.00
_cell.angle_gamma   90.00
#
_symmetry.space_group_name_H-M   'P 1'
#
loop_
_entity.id
_entity.type
_entity.pdbx_description
1 polymer ?
#
loop_
_entity_poly.entity_id
_entity_poly.type
_entity_poly.pdbx_seq_one_letter_code
_entity_poly.pdbx_strand_id
1 'polypeptide(L)'
;MHKIEDFKIESEILKENWNSISKSYVRINKEAELYRNNIKSPNELYGSFFKFLDAADVLMEEWENLYPVFVLEPIKKEVLDFFKKIHLREFDKLNSIEEKIKLYSIAYYIYGTEFYMFVEPDANIYPNLKYDITGRIEISPKSNGLKLEEIFEKIWEHVGLTDFDGTLLYSEGEKNDNQFFQEFLSECWLEAKKITGSNALGFLEEATSACDSYLLDERLNINDYQSFYDNLNFNH
;
A
#
# COMPACT_ATOMS: atom_id res chain seq x y z
N MET A 1 20.63 -14.21 13.46
CA MET A 1 19.34 -13.85 14.09
C MET A 1 19.69 -13.17 15.40
N HIS A 2 19.27 -11.92 15.59
CA HIS A 2 19.55 -11.16 16.82
C HIS A 2 18.63 -11.61 17.94
N LYS A 3 19.16 -11.82 19.14
CA LYS A 3 18.38 -12.27 20.28
C LYS A 3 17.72 -11.08 20.96
N ILE A 4 16.46 -11.23 21.37
CA ILE A 4 15.69 -10.13 21.96
C ILE A 4 16.24 -9.73 23.34
N GLU A 5 16.84 -10.69 24.05
CA GLU A 5 17.41 -10.51 25.38
C GLU A 5 18.60 -9.53 25.38
N ASP A 6 19.22 -9.30 24.22
CA ASP A 6 20.34 -8.39 24.05
C ASP A 6 19.92 -6.91 24.19
N PHE A 7 18.62 -6.61 24.09
CA PHE A 7 18.11 -5.23 23.97
C PHE A 7 17.20 -4.78 25.13
N LYS A 8 16.88 -5.65 26.09
CA LYS A 8 15.99 -5.33 27.24
C LYS A 8 14.63 -4.73 26.85
N ILE A 9 14.05 -5.19 25.75
CA ILE A 9 12.78 -4.68 25.25
C ILE A 9 11.63 -5.00 26.22
N GLU A 10 10.94 -3.96 26.69
CA GLU A 10 9.78 -4.10 27.58
C GLU A 10 8.45 -4.21 26.81
N SER A 11 8.35 -3.57 25.65
CA SER A 11 7.14 -3.51 24.83
C SER A 11 6.69 -4.89 24.31
N GLU A 12 5.47 -5.30 24.63
CA GLU A 12 4.91 -6.60 24.20
C GLU A 12 4.73 -6.69 22.69
N ILE A 13 4.27 -5.62 22.02
CA ILE A 13 4.13 -5.62 20.55
C ILE A 13 5.48 -5.84 19.85
N LEU A 14 6.58 -5.31 20.39
CA LEU A 14 7.91 -5.57 19.84
C LEU A 14 8.35 -7.01 20.08
N LYS A 15 8.03 -7.59 21.24
CA LYS A 15 8.34 -8.99 21.57
C LYS A 15 7.60 -9.96 20.66
N GLU A 16 6.30 -9.76 20.50
CA GLU A 16 5.45 -10.63 19.68
C GLU A 16 5.86 -10.63 18.20
N ASN A 17 6.39 -9.51 17.70
CA ASN A 17 6.75 -9.33 16.30
C ASN A 17 8.27 -9.39 16.05
N TRP A 18 9.07 -9.76 17.06
CA TRP A 18 10.54 -9.69 17.02
C TRP A 18 11.17 -10.39 15.81
N ASN A 19 10.66 -11.57 15.45
CA ASN A 19 11.19 -12.32 14.32
C ASN A 19 11.10 -11.53 13.01
N SER A 20 10.04 -10.74 12.83
CA SER A 20 9.82 -9.91 11.64
C SER A 20 10.61 -8.60 11.71
N ILE A 21 10.76 -8.01 12.90
CA ILE A 21 11.28 -6.63 13.04
C ILE A 21 12.74 -6.55 13.52
N SER A 22 13.34 -7.64 13.99
CA SER A 22 14.64 -7.60 14.69
C SER A 22 15.78 -6.98 13.88
N LYS A 23 15.79 -7.15 12.54
CA LYS A 23 16.80 -6.53 11.67
C LYS A 23 16.63 -5.01 11.60
N SER A 24 15.41 -4.57 11.32
CA SER A 24 15.03 -3.16 11.27
C SER A 24 15.30 -2.47 12.60
N TYR A 25 14.89 -3.10 13.70
CA TYR A 25 15.17 -2.64 15.06
C TYR A 25 16.67 -2.43 15.29
N VAL A 26 17.53 -3.40 14.94
CA VAL A 26 18.98 -3.29 15.15
C VAL A 26 19.58 -2.14 14.35
N ARG A 27 19.12 -1.94 13.12
CA ARG A 27 19.57 -0.83 12.28
C ARG A 27 19.16 0.51 12.88
N ILE A 28 17.89 0.67 13.22
CA ILE A 28 17.35 1.90 13.83
C ILE A 28 18.07 2.20 15.15
N ASN A 29 18.27 1.20 16.02
CA ASN A 29 18.98 1.39 17.29
C ASN A 29 20.42 1.86 17.09
N LYS A 30 21.14 1.31 16.11
CA LYS A 30 22.52 1.71 15.79
C LYS A 30 22.58 3.16 15.34
N GLU A 31 21.67 3.58 14.47
CA GLU A 31 21.61 4.97 13.98
C GLU A 31 21.20 5.93 15.11
N ALA A 32 20.26 5.52 15.96
CA ALA A 32 19.88 6.28 17.14
C ALA A 32 21.06 6.44 18.14
N GLU A 33 21.88 5.41 18.33
CA GLU A 33 23.11 5.50 19.14
C GLU A 33 24.14 6.47 18.54
N LEU A 34 24.35 6.41 17.21
CA LEU A 34 25.21 7.36 16.51
C LEU A 34 24.71 8.80 16.66
N TYR A 35 23.40 9.00 16.54
CA TYR A 35 22.76 10.28 16.77
C TYR A 35 23.04 10.81 18.18
N ARG A 36 22.76 10.01 19.22
CA ARG A 36 22.99 10.37 20.63
C ARG A 36 24.46 10.70 20.93
N ASN A 37 25.38 9.88 20.44
CA ASN A 37 26.82 10.05 20.68
C ASN A 37 27.40 11.31 19.99
N ASN A 38 26.72 11.82 18.97
CA ASN A 38 27.16 12.96 18.19
C ASN A 38 26.46 14.30 18.56
N ILE A 39 25.60 14.31 19.59
CA ILE A 39 25.02 15.54 20.16
C ILE A 39 25.90 15.98 21.32
N LYS A 40 26.64 17.09 21.15
CA LYS A 40 27.58 17.60 22.17
C LYS A 40 26.94 18.59 23.14
N SER A 41 25.76 19.13 22.83
CA SER A 41 25.02 20.06 23.70
C SER A 41 23.55 20.17 23.28
N PRO A 42 22.60 20.34 24.21
CA PRO A 42 21.18 20.60 23.93
C PRO A 42 20.92 21.84 23.04
N ASN A 43 21.90 22.75 22.89
CA ASN A 43 21.75 24.01 22.17
C ASN A 43 22.22 23.98 20.69
N GLU A 44 22.70 22.85 20.16
CA GLU A 44 23.12 22.72 18.75
C GLU A 44 21.96 22.33 17.81
N LEU A 45 20.83 23.02 17.93
CA LEU A 45 19.56 22.73 17.23
C LEU A 45 19.64 22.70 15.69
N TYR A 46 20.61 23.37 15.08
CA TYR A 46 20.78 23.36 13.62
C TYR A 46 21.55 22.12 13.12
N GLY A 47 22.42 21.53 13.94
CA GLY A 47 23.11 20.27 13.62
C GLY A 47 22.28 19.03 13.95
N SER A 48 21.27 19.17 14.83
CA SER A 48 20.34 18.09 15.18
C SER A 48 19.26 17.88 14.12
N PHE A 49 18.88 18.91 13.35
CA PHE A 49 17.89 18.80 12.27
C PHE A 49 18.39 17.92 11.11
N PHE A 50 19.59 18.17 10.58
CA PHE A 50 20.13 17.34 9.48
C PHE A 50 20.40 15.89 9.89
N LYS A 51 20.80 15.63 11.13
CA LYS A 51 20.97 14.26 11.64
C LYS A 51 19.65 13.58 12.00
N PHE A 52 18.62 14.36 12.31
CA PHE A 52 17.25 13.87 12.45
C PHE A 52 16.70 13.45 11.08
N LEU A 53 17.02 14.19 10.01
CA LEU A 53 16.72 13.77 8.64
C LEU A 53 17.43 12.45 8.28
N ASP A 54 18.72 12.28 8.59
CA ASP A 54 19.41 11.01 8.34
C ASP A 54 18.77 9.82 9.12
N ALA A 55 18.32 10.05 10.36
CA ALA A 55 17.61 9.05 11.15
C ALA A 55 16.19 8.78 10.61
N ALA A 56 15.54 9.80 10.05
CA ALA A 56 14.25 9.68 9.39
C ALA A 56 14.33 8.90 8.08
N ASP A 57 15.37 9.09 7.28
CA ASP A 57 15.61 8.30 6.06
C ASP A 57 15.73 6.82 6.40
N VAL A 58 16.47 6.49 7.45
CA VAL A 58 16.60 5.09 7.93
C VAL A 58 15.26 4.55 8.42
N LEU A 59 14.45 5.35 9.11
CA LEU A 59 13.11 4.92 9.48
C LEU A 59 12.25 4.64 8.25
N MET A 60 12.26 5.53 7.26
CA MET A 60 11.48 5.38 6.04
C MET A 60 11.90 4.13 5.27
N GLU A 61 13.20 3.90 5.10
CA GLU A 61 13.69 2.67 4.46
C GLU A 61 13.22 1.40 5.21
N GLU A 62 13.24 1.43 6.55
CA GLU A 62 12.76 0.29 7.33
C GLU A 62 11.24 0.16 7.32
N TRP A 63 10.51 1.26 7.21
CA TRP A 63 9.07 1.27 7.01
C TRP A 63 8.73 0.52 5.72
N GLU A 64 9.36 0.91 4.61
CA GLU A 64 9.21 0.28 3.31
C GLU A 64 9.56 -1.21 3.34
N ASN A 65 10.59 -1.61 4.08
CA ASN A 65 10.96 -3.02 4.24
C ASN A 65 9.89 -3.85 4.95
N LEU A 66 9.21 -3.27 5.93
CA LEU A 66 8.22 -3.97 6.77
C LEU A 66 6.78 -3.82 6.23
N TYR A 67 6.54 -2.83 5.38
CA TYR A 67 5.23 -2.54 4.80
C TYR A 67 4.59 -3.75 4.09
N PRO A 68 5.31 -4.51 3.23
CA PRO A 68 4.73 -5.68 2.59
C PRO A 68 4.30 -6.75 3.60
N VAL A 69 5.07 -6.93 4.68
CA VAL A 69 4.84 -7.98 5.68
C VAL A 69 3.62 -7.65 6.56
N PHE A 70 3.51 -6.40 6.98
CA PHE A 70 2.49 -5.99 7.94
C PHE A 70 1.24 -5.40 7.30
N VAL A 71 1.31 -4.90 6.06
CA VAL A 71 0.16 -4.23 5.41
C VAL A 71 -0.35 -5.04 4.22
N LEU A 72 0.52 -5.38 3.26
CA LEU A 72 0.10 -5.96 1.97
C LEU A 72 -0.21 -7.47 2.05
N GLU A 73 0.70 -8.26 2.61
CA GLU A 73 0.53 -9.72 2.70
C GLU A 73 -0.72 -10.15 3.50
N PRO A 74 -1.09 -9.50 4.62
CA PRO A 74 -2.33 -9.83 5.33
C PRO A 74 -3.60 -9.71 4.47
N ILE A 75 -3.65 -8.77 3.53
CA ILE A 75 -4.85 -8.53 2.70
C ILE A 75 -4.79 -9.23 1.34
N LYS A 76 -3.63 -9.78 0.95
CA LYS A 76 -3.36 -10.39 -0.37
C LYS A 76 -4.39 -11.41 -0.81
N LYS A 77 -4.80 -12.29 0.08
CA LYS A 77 -5.78 -13.33 -0.26
C LYS A 77 -7.13 -12.72 -0.64
N GLU A 78 -7.59 -11.73 0.12
CA GLU A 78 -8.89 -11.08 -0.11
C GLU A 78 -8.87 -10.27 -1.41
N VAL A 79 -7.77 -9.55 -1.67
CA VAL A 79 -7.55 -8.82 -2.94
C VAL A 79 -7.50 -9.79 -4.13
N LEU A 80 -6.76 -10.89 -4.01
CA LEU A 80 -6.65 -11.88 -5.08
C LEU A 80 -8.01 -12.52 -5.39
N ASP A 81 -8.78 -12.86 -4.34
CA ASP A 81 -10.12 -13.43 -4.52
C ASP A 81 -11.09 -12.40 -5.11
N PHE A 82 -10.97 -11.12 -4.75
CA PHE A 82 -11.70 -10.02 -5.40
C PHE A 82 -11.39 -9.93 -6.90
N PHE A 83 -10.12 -9.91 -7.30
CA PHE A 83 -9.74 -9.86 -8.72
C PHE A 83 -10.17 -11.11 -9.49
N LYS A 84 -10.16 -12.29 -8.86
CA LYS A 84 -10.72 -13.50 -9.49
C LYS A 84 -12.20 -13.33 -9.82
N LYS A 85 -13.01 -12.73 -8.94
CA LYS A 85 -14.44 -12.49 -9.21
C LYS A 85 -14.64 -11.61 -10.44
N ILE A 86 -13.84 -10.56 -10.57
CA ILE A 86 -13.84 -9.67 -11.76
C ILE A 86 -13.51 -10.49 -13.01
N HIS A 87 -12.40 -11.22 -13.00
CA HIS A 87 -11.98 -12.00 -14.16
C HIS A 87 -12.94 -13.13 -14.54
N LEU A 88 -13.65 -13.70 -13.56
CA LEU A 88 -14.70 -14.72 -13.74
C LEU A 88 -16.07 -14.12 -14.13
N ARG A 89 -16.12 -12.80 -14.38
CA ARG A 89 -17.31 -12.07 -14.82
C ARG A 89 -18.46 -12.21 -13.83
N GLU A 90 -18.17 -12.19 -12.53
CA GLU A 90 -19.23 -12.20 -11.52
C GLU A 90 -20.02 -10.90 -11.54
N PHE A 91 -19.39 -9.77 -11.90
CA PHE A 91 -20.04 -8.47 -12.01
C PHE A 91 -21.16 -8.51 -13.07
N ASP A 92 -20.84 -9.01 -14.27
CA ASP A 92 -21.79 -9.16 -15.38
C ASP A 92 -22.98 -10.03 -14.98
N LYS A 93 -22.73 -11.12 -14.23
CA LYS A 93 -23.78 -12.05 -13.77
C LYS A 93 -24.70 -11.41 -12.75
N LEU A 94 -24.15 -10.67 -11.79
CA LEU A 94 -24.92 -9.97 -10.76
C LEU A 94 -25.83 -8.90 -11.36
N ASN A 95 -25.37 -8.22 -12.41
CA ASN A 95 -26.05 -7.11 -13.04
C ASN A 95 -26.82 -7.48 -14.32
N SER A 96 -26.90 -8.77 -14.67
CA SER A 96 -27.55 -9.25 -15.90
C SER A 96 -27.06 -8.55 -17.18
N ILE A 97 -25.75 -8.29 -17.25
CA ILE A 97 -25.14 -7.58 -18.38
C ILE A 97 -24.92 -8.58 -19.52
N GLU A 98 -25.56 -8.34 -20.66
CA GLU A 98 -25.47 -9.20 -21.85
C GLU A 98 -24.12 -9.06 -22.55
N GLU A 99 -23.57 -7.84 -22.58
CA GLU A 99 -22.28 -7.58 -23.20
C GLU A 99 -21.12 -8.13 -22.37
N LYS A 100 -20.02 -8.47 -23.05
CA LYS A 100 -18.80 -8.90 -22.37
C LYS A 100 -17.97 -7.68 -22.02
N ILE A 101 -17.99 -7.30 -20.74
CA ILE A 101 -17.10 -6.26 -20.22
C ILE A 101 -15.65 -6.75 -20.33
N LYS A 102 -14.81 -5.92 -20.95
CA LYS A 102 -13.38 -6.20 -21.16
C LYS A 102 -12.48 -5.23 -20.41
N LEU A 103 -13.04 -4.13 -19.90
CA LEU A 103 -12.31 -3.06 -19.26
C LEU A 103 -13.03 -2.62 -17.97
N TYR A 104 -12.29 -2.58 -16.88
CA TYR A 104 -12.80 -2.23 -15.57
C TYR A 104 -12.00 -1.07 -14.97
N SER A 105 -12.71 -0.14 -14.33
CA SER A 105 -12.14 0.82 -13.39
C SER A 105 -12.24 0.24 -11.99
N ILE A 106 -11.11 0.15 -11.30
CA ILE A 106 -10.99 -0.36 -9.95
C ILE A 106 -10.62 0.83 -9.08
N ALA A 107 -11.59 1.29 -8.30
CA ALA A 107 -11.36 2.35 -7.35
C ALA A 107 -10.87 1.75 -6.03
N TYR A 108 -9.79 2.29 -5.48
CA TYR A 108 -9.25 1.88 -4.18
C TYR A 108 -9.03 3.09 -3.28
N TYR A 109 -9.18 2.87 -1.98
CA TYR A 109 -8.84 3.82 -0.95
C TYR A 109 -7.92 3.14 0.05
N ILE A 110 -6.85 3.83 0.43
CA ILE A 110 -6.04 3.44 1.57
C ILE A 110 -5.74 4.63 2.48
N TYR A 111 -6.00 4.42 3.77
CA TYR A 111 -5.55 5.33 4.82
C TYR A 111 -5.43 4.58 6.16
N GLY A 112 -4.22 4.48 6.70
CA GLY A 112 -3.96 3.76 7.96
C GLY A 112 -4.44 2.30 7.91
N THR A 113 -5.44 1.95 8.75
CA THR A 113 -6.09 0.62 8.73
C THR A 113 -7.16 0.43 7.68
N GLU A 114 -7.63 1.53 7.08
CA GLU A 114 -8.75 1.49 6.17
C GLU A 114 -8.23 1.16 4.78
N PHE A 115 -8.65 0.01 4.29
CA PHE A 115 -8.48 -0.36 2.90
C PHE A 115 -9.84 -0.73 2.36
N TYR A 116 -10.16 -0.18 1.19
CA TYR A 116 -11.40 -0.45 0.51
C TYR A 116 -11.17 -0.46 -0.99
N MET A 117 -11.82 -1.39 -1.68
CA MET A 117 -11.80 -1.47 -3.13
C MET A 117 -13.17 -1.80 -3.67
N PHE A 118 -13.49 -1.23 -4.83
CA PHE A 118 -14.62 -1.66 -5.63
C PHE A 118 -14.28 -1.57 -7.12
N VAL A 119 -15.13 -2.18 -7.92
CA VAL A 119 -14.93 -2.27 -9.37
C VAL A 119 -16.20 -1.91 -10.10
N GLU A 120 -16.02 -1.17 -11.19
CA GLU A 120 -17.06 -0.79 -12.12
C GLU A 120 -16.56 -1.02 -13.56
N PRO A 121 -17.47 -1.22 -14.52
CA PRO A 121 -17.12 -1.15 -15.93
C PRO A 121 -16.59 0.26 -16.24
N ASP A 122 -15.56 0.34 -17.07
CA ASP A 122 -14.97 1.63 -17.43
C ASP A 122 -16.01 2.54 -18.11
N ALA A 123 -16.29 3.69 -17.50
CA ALA A 123 -17.35 4.59 -17.94
C ALA A 123 -17.07 5.28 -19.29
N ASN A 124 -15.81 5.38 -19.72
CA ASN A 124 -15.46 5.95 -21.02
C ASN A 124 -15.77 4.97 -22.15
N ILE A 125 -15.60 3.66 -21.91
CA ILE A 125 -15.93 2.62 -22.88
C ILE A 125 -17.41 2.22 -22.84
N TYR A 126 -18.01 2.21 -21.64
CA TYR A 126 -19.38 1.74 -21.41
C TYR A 126 -20.30 2.86 -20.85
N PRO A 127 -20.40 4.05 -21.47
CA PRO A 127 -21.06 5.21 -20.89
C PRO A 127 -22.58 5.05 -20.70
N ASN A 128 -23.20 4.10 -21.42
CA ASN A 128 -24.65 3.85 -21.37
C ASN A 128 -25.02 2.59 -20.59
N LEU A 129 -24.03 1.90 -20.02
CA LEU A 129 -24.26 0.65 -19.31
C LEU A 129 -24.95 0.95 -17.97
N LYS A 130 -26.17 0.45 -17.82
CA LYS A 130 -26.93 0.55 -16.58
C LYS A 130 -26.70 -0.70 -15.76
N TYR A 131 -26.25 -0.52 -14.53
CA TYR A 131 -26.06 -1.60 -13.56
C TYR A 131 -26.52 -1.16 -12.17
N ASP A 132 -26.80 -2.13 -11.30
CA ASP A 132 -27.22 -1.88 -9.93
C ASP A 132 -26.00 -1.66 -9.04
N ILE A 133 -25.82 -0.43 -8.58
CA ILE A 133 -24.70 -0.03 -7.71
C ILE A 133 -24.75 -0.78 -6.37
N THR A 134 -25.93 -1.23 -5.93
CA THR A 134 -26.07 -2.00 -4.68
C THR A 134 -25.55 -3.44 -4.80
N GLY A 135 -25.35 -3.93 -6.02
CA GLY A 135 -24.77 -5.24 -6.33
C GLY A 135 -23.30 -5.20 -6.73
N ARG A 136 -22.58 -4.10 -6.46
CA ARG A 136 -21.18 -3.95 -6.85
C ARG A 136 -20.28 -4.97 -6.15
N ILE A 137 -19.21 -5.38 -6.82
CA ILE A 137 -18.17 -6.18 -6.18
C ILE A 137 -17.28 -5.21 -5.42
N GLU A 138 -17.17 -5.41 -4.12
CA GLU A 138 -16.34 -4.60 -3.22
C GLU A 138 -15.67 -5.48 -2.16
N ILE A 139 -14.58 -4.97 -1.59
CA ILE A 139 -13.92 -5.53 -0.41
C ILE A 139 -13.50 -4.40 0.54
N SER A 140 -13.50 -4.69 1.84
CA SER A 140 -12.90 -3.84 2.86
C SER A 140 -12.17 -4.73 3.88
N PRO A 141 -11.04 -5.35 3.47
CA PRO A 141 -10.21 -6.10 4.40
C PRO A 141 -9.70 -5.18 5.49
N LYS A 142 -9.57 -5.72 6.69
CA LYS A 142 -8.88 -5.01 7.77
C LYS A 142 -7.39 -5.03 7.46
N SER A 143 -6.83 -3.87 7.13
CA SER A 143 -5.38 -3.72 7.04
C SER A 143 -4.79 -3.79 8.46
N ASN A 144 -3.54 -4.24 8.58
CA ASN A 144 -2.78 -4.16 9.83
C ASN A 144 -1.87 -2.91 9.84
N GLY A 145 -2.18 -1.87 9.05
CA GLY A 145 -1.39 -0.63 8.94
C GLY A 145 -1.11 0.05 10.29
N LEU A 146 -2.13 0.18 11.15
CA LEU A 146 -1.97 0.70 12.51
C LEU A 146 -0.99 -0.13 13.36
N LYS A 147 -0.85 -1.42 13.08
CA LYS A 147 0.11 -2.29 13.80
C LYS A 147 1.55 -1.98 13.38
N LEU A 148 1.79 -1.64 12.11
CA LEU A 148 3.12 -1.23 11.65
C LEU A 148 3.51 0.11 12.28
N GLU A 149 2.59 1.07 12.28
CA GLU A 149 2.77 2.35 12.95
C GLU A 149 3.09 2.18 14.44
N GLU A 150 2.27 1.41 15.17
CA GLU A 150 2.50 1.13 16.59
C GLU A 150 3.87 0.46 16.83
N ILE A 151 4.30 -0.45 15.95
CA ILE A 151 5.64 -1.04 16.01
C ILE A 151 6.70 0.07 15.90
N PHE A 152 6.61 0.95 14.91
CA PHE A 152 7.59 2.00 14.69
C PHE A 152 7.63 3.01 15.84
N GLU A 153 6.47 3.41 16.36
CA GLU A 153 6.36 4.24 17.57
C GLU A 153 7.09 3.58 18.75
N LYS A 154 6.86 2.29 18.99
CA LYS A 154 7.52 1.57 20.09
C LYS A 154 9.02 1.37 19.88
N ILE A 155 9.48 1.18 18.64
CA ILE A 155 10.90 1.17 18.33
C ILE A 155 11.49 2.55 18.68
N TRP A 156 10.87 3.64 18.21
CA TRP A 156 11.33 5.01 18.42
C TRP A 156 11.41 5.39 19.90
N GLU A 157 10.36 5.12 20.66
CA GLU A 157 10.31 5.30 22.12
C GLU A 157 11.46 4.54 22.80
N HIS A 158 11.62 3.26 22.45
CA HIS A 158 12.60 2.39 23.09
C HIS A 158 14.05 2.81 22.78
N VAL A 159 14.33 3.25 21.55
CA VAL A 159 15.67 3.74 21.20
C VAL A 159 15.93 5.13 21.76
N GLY A 160 14.99 5.79 22.45
CA GLY A 160 15.23 7.03 23.17
C GLY A 160 15.48 8.24 22.26
N LEU A 161 14.79 8.28 21.12
CA LEU A 161 14.70 9.48 20.28
C LEU A 161 13.52 10.33 20.79
N THR A 162 13.75 11.62 21.06
CA THR A 162 12.71 12.55 21.52
C THR A 162 11.92 13.11 20.35
N ASP A 163 10.68 13.58 20.61
CA ASP A 163 9.82 14.24 19.61
C ASP A 163 9.52 13.36 18.38
N PHE A 164 8.88 12.20 18.60
CA PHE A 164 8.30 11.45 17.48
C PHE A 164 7.22 12.30 16.84
N ASP A 165 7.55 12.94 15.72
CA ASP A 165 6.57 13.57 14.87
C ASP A 165 6.15 12.56 13.80
N GLY A 166 5.11 11.79 14.13
CA GLY A 166 4.53 10.83 13.20
C GLY A 166 4.13 11.44 11.86
N THR A 167 3.92 12.77 11.79
CA THR A 167 3.57 13.47 10.53
C THR A 167 4.62 13.30 9.44
N LEU A 168 5.89 13.04 9.81
CA LEU A 168 6.94 12.77 8.84
C LEU A 168 6.72 11.42 8.12
N LEU A 169 6.40 10.36 8.88
CA LEU A 169 6.01 9.05 8.31
C LEU A 169 4.75 9.19 7.46
N TYR A 170 3.79 10.01 7.90
CA TYR A 170 2.56 10.23 7.13
C TYR A 170 2.83 10.95 5.80
N SER A 171 3.60 12.03 5.79
CA SER A 171 3.76 12.87 4.59
C SER A 171 4.70 12.28 3.52
N GLU A 172 5.75 11.57 3.93
CA GLU A 172 6.70 10.93 3.02
C GLU A 172 6.28 9.48 2.71
N GLY A 173 5.71 8.77 3.69
CA GLY A 173 5.20 7.41 3.53
C GLY A 173 4.01 7.32 2.60
N GLU A 174 3.08 8.29 2.61
CA GLU A 174 1.88 8.24 1.75
C GLU A 174 2.20 8.13 0.25
N LYS A 175 3.28 8.78 -0.21
CA LYS A 175 3.71 8.67 -1.62
C LYS A 175 4.26 7.28 -1.95
N ASN A 176 5.10 6.74 -1.08
CA ASN A 176 5.75 5.45 -1.29
C ASN A 176 4.73 4.32 -1.12
N ASP A 177 3.85 4.43 -0.13
CA ASP A 177 2.73 3.54 0.11
C ASP A 177 1.85 3.38 -1.13
N ASN A 178 1.50 4.49 -1.80
CA ASN A 178 0.72 4.44 -3.05
C ASN A 178 1.43 3.64 -4.16
N GLN A 179 2.74 3.83 -4.34
CA GLN A 179 3.50 3.05 -5.32
C GLN A 179 3.52 1.56 -4.94
N PHE A 180 3.80 1.23 -3.67
CA PHE A 180 3.76 -0.16 -3.20
C PHE A 180 2.39 -0.80 -3.42
N PHE A 181 1.32 -0.06 -3.19
CA PHE A 181 -0.04 -0.52 -3.43
C PHE A 181 -0.31 -0.76 -4.91
N GLN A 182 0.05 0.17 -5.79
CA GLN A 182 -0.09 -0.01 -7.24
C GLN A 182 0.61 -1.28 -7.74
N GLU A 183 1.86 -1.48 -7.33
CA GLU A 183 2.65 -2.65 -7.70
C GLU A 183 2.04 -3.95 -7.16
N PHE A 184 1.67 -3.96 -5.88
CA PHE A 184 1.01 -5.09 -5.23
C PHE A 184 -0.33 -5.47 -5.87
N LEU A 185 -1.16 -4.47 -6.18
CA LEU A 185 -2.45 -4.69 -6.83
C LEU A 185 -2.27 -5.19 -8.27
N SER A 186 -1.26 -4.69 -9.00
CA SER A 186 -0.90 -5.25 -10.30
C SER A 186 -0.45 -6.71 -10.21
N GLU A 187 0.36 -7.06 -9.21
CA GLU A 187 0.77 -8.45 -9.00
C GLU A 187 -0.42 -9.36 -8.74
N CYS A 188 -1.32 -8.95 -7.85
CA CYS A 188 -2.54 -9.70 -7.56
C CYS A 188 -3.46 -9.80 -8.79
N TRP A 189 -3.57 -8.74 -9.58
CA TRP A 189 -4.33 -8.71 -10.83
C TRP A 189 -3.77 -9.72 -11.84
N LEU A 190 -2.47 -9.65 -12.12
CA LEU A 190 -1.80 -10.54 -13.07
C LEU A 190 -1.85 -12.01 -12.60
N GLU A 191 -1.74 -12.26 -11.29
CA GLU A 191 -1.91 -13.59 -10.72
C GLU A 191 -3.34 -14.10 -10.93
N ALA A 192 -4.36 -13.30 -10.59
CA ALA A 192 -5.76 -13.67 -10.79
C ALA A 192 -6.07 -13.91 -12.27
N LYS A 193 -5.53 -13.08 -13.18
CA LYS A 193 -5.65 -13.21 -14.62
C LYS A 193 -5.06 -14.53 -15.12
N LYS A 194 -3.87 -14.88 -14.65
CA LYS A 194 -3.21 -16.16 -14.95
C LYS A 194 -4.03 -17.36 -14.48
N ILE A 195 -4.61 -17.30 -13.28
CA ILE A 195 -5.43 -18.38 -12.70
C ILE A 195 -6.72 -18.59 -13.50
N THR A 196 -7.34 -17.50 -13.96
CA THR A 196 -8.67 -17.51 -14.59
C THR A 196 -8.62 -17.60 -16.11
N GLY A 197 -7.47 -17.32 -16.74
CA GLY A 197 -7.33 -17.25 -18.19
C GLY A 197 -8.11 -16.08 -18.83
N SER A 198 -8.44 -15.05 -18.03
CA SER A 198 -9.17 -13.88 -18.52
C SER A 198 -8.28 -12.96 -19.35
N ASN A 199 -8.88 -12.21 -20.26
CA ASN A 199 -8.23 -11.14 -21.03
C ASN A 199 -8.75 -9.75 -20.64
N ALA A 200 -9.47 -9.64 -19.52
CA ALA A 200 -9.91 -8.35 -19.01
C ALA A 200 -8.71 -7.45 -18.68
N LEU A 201 -8.90 -6.16 -18.87
CA LEU A 201 -7.97 -5.09 -18.52
C LEU A 201 -8.53 -4.31 -17.32
N GLY A 202 -7.64 -3.78 -16.48
CA GLY A 202 -8.02 -3.05 -15.27
C GLY A 202 -7.22 -1.76 -15.10
N PHE A 203 -7.92 -0.65 -14.88
CA PHE A 203 -7.34 0.57 -14.33
C PHE A 203 -7.53 0.62 -12.85
N LEU A 204 -6.50 1.08 -12.18
CA LEU A 204 -6.56 1.42 -10.78
C LEU A 204 -6.69 2.94 -10.65
N GLU A 205 -7.71 3.38 -9.92
CA GLU A 205 -8.01 4.78 -9.64
C GLU A 205 -8.02 4.96 -8.12
N GLU A 206 -7.19 5.86 -7.60
CA GLU A 206 -7.27 6.18 -6.16
C GLU A 206 -8.54 7.01 -5.91
N ALA A 207 -9.32 6.64 -4.90
CA ALA A 207 -10.68 7.13 -4.69
C ALA A 207 -10.75 8.64 -4.35
N THR A 208 -9.69 9.24 -3.83
CA THR A 208 -9.57 10.69 -3.65
C THR A 208 -9.04 11.42 -4.90
N SER A 209 -8.71 10.66 -5.95
CA SER A 209 -8.03 11.14 -7.17
C SER A 209 -6.68 11.78 -6.87
N ALA A 210 -6.01 11.38 -5.79
CA ALA A 210 -4.69 11.89 -5.42
C ALA A 210 -3.58 11.38 -6.35
N CYS A 211 -3.85 10.35 -7.15
CA CYS A 211 -2.89 9.74 -8.06
C CYS A 211 -3.44 9.64 -9.49
N ASP A 212 -2.52 9.66 -10.45
CA ASP A 212 -2.81 9.29 -11.83
C ASP A 212 -3.24 7.82 -11.89
N SER A 213 -4.00 7.50 -12.92
CA SER A 213 -4.58 6.18 -13.05
C SER A 213 -3.56 5.19 -13.57
N TYR A 214 -3.62 3.99 -13.03
CA TYR A 214 -2.56 3.01 -13.20
C TYR A 214 -3.07 1.75 -13.91
N LEU A 215 -2.48 1.42 -15.05
CA LEU A 215 -2.82 0.21 -15.81
C LEU A 215 -2.19 -1.01 -15.14
N LEU A 216 -3.05 -1.84 -14.54
CA LEU A 216 -2.63 -3.01 -13.75
C LEU A 216 -1.89 -4.05 -14.60
N ASP A 217 -2.22 -4.17 -15.88
CA ASP A 217 -1.60 -5.14 -16.80
C ASP A 217 -0.15 -4.79 -17.17
N GLU A 218 0.14 -3.51 -17.38
CA GLU A 218 1.44 -3.04 -17.87
C GLU A 218 2.31 -2.42 -16.79
N ARG A 219 1.75 -2.17 -15.59
CA ARG A 219 2.41 -1.51 -14.46
C ARG A 219 2.82 -0.08 -14.76
N LEU A 220 1.93 0.69 -15.39
CA LEU A 220 2.24 2.03 -15.88
C LEU A 220 1.14 3.03 -15.51
N ASN A 221 1.55 4.24 -15.12
CA ASN A 221 0.64 5.39 -14.99
C ASN A 221 0.23 5.89 -16.38
N ILE A 222 -1.06 6.17 -16.54
CA ILE A 222 -1.65 6.72 -17.76
C ILE A 222 -1.83 8.22 -17.59
N ASN A 223 -0.94 8.96 -18.25
CA ASN A 223 -0.96 10.43 -18.22
C ASN A 223 -1.84 11.03 -19.34
N ASP A 224 -2.14 10.24 -20.39
CA ASP A 224 -3.03 10.63 -21.50
C ASP A 224 -4.06 9.52 -21.74
N TYR A 225 -5.18 9.64 -21.03
CA TYR A 225 -6.30 8.73 -21.10
C TYR A 225 -6.90 8.63 -22.51
N GLN A 226 -7.04 9.77 -23.20
CA GLN A 226 -7.67 9.79 -24.52
C GLN A 226 -6.82 9.02 -25.52
N SER A 227 -5.52 9.30 -25.56
CA SER A 227 -4.61 8.58 -26.45
C SER A 227 -4.59 7.08 -26.16
N PHE A 228 -4.66 6.68 -24.89
CA PHE A 228 -4.73 5.28 -24.52
C PHE A 228 -6.02 4.60 -25.03
N TYR A 229 -7.20 5.20 -24.81
CA TYR A 229 -8.46 4.65 -25.32
C TYR A 229 -8.51 4.62 -26.84
N ASP A 230 -7.98 5.64 -27.52
CA ASP A 230 -7.92 5.69 -28.98
C ASP A 230 -7.09 4.54 -29.57
N ASN A 231 -6.10 4.03 -28.82
CA ASN A 231 -5.25 2.91 -29.21
C ASN A 231 -5.81 1.53 -28.78
N LEU A 232 -6.75 1.49 -27.85
CA LEU A 232 -7.49 0.28 -27.51
C LEU A 232 -8.44 -0.04 -28.67
N ASN A 233 -8.00 -0.91 -29.58
CA ASN A 233 -8.83 -1.50 -30.62
C ASN A 233 -9.92 -2.42 -30.01
N PHE A 234 -10.87 -1.87 -29.27
CA PHE A 234 -12.14 -2.52 -29.02
C PHE A 234 -12.95 -2.44 -30.31
N ASN A 235 -12.64 -3.31 -31.26
CA ASN A 235 -13.53 -3.53 -32.41
C ASN A 235 -14.92 -3.82 -31.85
N HIS A 236 -15.85 -2.88 -32.09
CA HIS A 236 -17.27 -2.98 -31.80
C HIS A 236 -17.88 -4.21 -32.47
#